data_AF-A0A9E2JI29-F1
#
_entry.id   AF-A0A9E2JI29-F1
#
_cell.length_a   1.000
_cell.length_b   1.000
_cell.length_c   1.000
_cell.angle_alpha   90.00
_cell.angle_beta   90.00
_cell.angle_gamma   90.00
#
_symmetry.space_group_name_H-M   'P 1'
#
loop_
_entity.id
_entity.type
_entity.pdbx_description
1 polymer ?
#
loop_
_entity_poly.entity_id
_entity_poly.type
_entity_poly.pdbx_seq_one_letter_code
_entity_poly.pdbx_strand_id
1 'polypeptide(L)'
;LILRAAYGYMRRLEKPQPWFGRDGWMHAYADQSLDYGQEFDLGLSYKIMDNLTYQAHFGYFWAGDWFKLGSNNLEISNSYHFDHTLELTF
;
A
#
# COMPACT_ATOMS: atom_id res chain seq x y z
N LEU A 1 11.68 -21.18 12.98
CA LEU A 1 10.64 -20.15 13.07
C LEU A 1 11.28 -18.80 12.81
N ILE A 2 10.80 -18.05 11.83
CA ILE A 2 11.24 -16.68 11.53
C ILE A 2 10.00 -15.79 11.61
N LEU A 3 10.13 -14.68 12.31
CA LEU A 3 9.11 -13.64 12.39
C LEU A 3 9.65 -12.35 11.76
N ARG A 4 8.79 -11.66 11.03
CA ARG A 4 9.07 -10.38 10.40
C ARG A 4 7.96 -9.41 10.75
N ALA A 5 8.33 -8.18 11.05
CA ALA A 5 7.40 -7.07 11.16
C ALA A 5 7.98 -5.91 10.36
N ALA A 6 7.12 -5.18 9.64
CA ALA A 6 7.50 -3.97 8.93
C ALA A 6 6.41 -2.92 9.12
N TYR A 7 6.84 -1.65 9.03
CA TYR A 7 5.93 -0.51 9.02
C TYR A 7 6.43 0.48 7.98
N GLY A 8 5.52 1.02 7.19
CA GLY A 8 5.82 1.94 6.11
C GLY A 8 4.87 3.13 6.08
N TYR A 9 5.38 4.27 5.63
CA TYR A 9 4.57 5.43 5.26
C TYR A 9 4.89 5.81 3.82
N MET A 10 3.84 6.02 3.03
CA MET A 10 3.93 6.23 1.59
C MET A 10 3.34 7.59 1.24
N ARG A 11 4.15 8.41 0.56
CA ARG A 11 3.69 9.69 0.00
C ARG A 11 4.32 9.94 -1.36
N ARG A 12 3.61 10.70 -2.19
CA ARG A 12 4.17 11.29 -3.40
C ARG A 12 5.15 12.40 -3.01
N LEU A 13 6.33 12.41 -3.64
CA LEU A 13 7.37 13.40 -3.39
C LEU A 13 7.13 14.70 -4.16
N GLU A 14 6.66 14.58 -5.40
CA GLU A 14 6.46 15.71 -6.28
C GLU A 14 4.98 16.03 -6.47
N LYS A 15 4.67 17.33 -6.54
CA LYS A 15 3.33 17.77 -6.93
C LYS A 15 3.18 17.56 -8.45
N PRO A 16 1.99 17.12 -8.91
CA PRO A 16 1.71 17.05 -10.34
C PRO A 16 1.99 18.38 -11.04
N GLN A 17 2.71 18.34 -12.16
CA GLN A 17 2.97 19.53 -12.96
C GLN A 17 1.67 19.97 -13.64
N PRO A 18 1.33 21.27 -13.70
CA PRO A 18 0.15 21.72 -14.44
C PRO A 18 0.20 21.26 -15.89
N TRP A 19 -0.96 20.90 -16.46
CA TRP A 19 -1.06 20.55 -17.88
C TRP A 19 -1.87 21.63 -18.61
N PHE A 20 -1.43 21.94 -19.83
CA PHE A 20 -2.16 22.83 -20.74
C PHE A 20 -3.20 22.05 -21.51
N GLY A 21 -4.47 22.32 -21.22
CA GLY A 21 -5.59 21.73 -21.94
C GLY A 21 -5.60 22.13 -23.40
N ARG A 22 -6.33 21.35 -24.22
CA ARG A 22 -6.56 21.67 -25.64
C ARG A 22 -7.27 23.02 -25.84
N ASP A 23 -7.94 23.50 -24.79
CA ASP A 23 -8.58 24.81 -24.68
C ASP A 23 -7.59 25.97 -24.41
N GLY A 24 -6.30 25.68 -24.24
CA GLY A 24 -5.25 26.67 -23.98
C GLY A 24 -5.19 27.15 -22.53
N TRP A 25 -6.05 26.62 -21.65
CA TRP A 25 -6.04 26.94 -20.23
C TRP A 25 -5.11 26.01 -19.45
N MET A 26 -4.47 26.56 -18.42
CA MET A 26 -3.68 25.77 -17.49
C MET A 26 -4.64 25.10 -16.49
N HIS A 27 -4.79 23.79 -16.60
CA HIS A 27 -5.56 23.00 -15.64
C HIS A 27 -4.63 22.63 -14.48
N ALA A 28 -4.86 23.25 -13.32
CA ALA A 28 -4.26 22.77 -12.09
C ALA A 28 -4.88 21.40 -11.78
N TYR A 29 -4.06 20.42 -11.41
CA TYR A 29 -4.60 19.20 -10.80
C TYR A 29 -5.49 19.62 -9.63
N ALA A 30 -6.65 18.99 -9.46
CA ALA A 30 -7.38 19.04 -8.20
C ALA A 30 -6.36 18.84 -7.07
N ASP A 31 -6.49 19.58 -5.96
CA ASP A 31 -5.57 19.55 -4.81
C ASP A 31 -5.53 18.15 -4.19
N GLN A 32 -4.89 17.24 -4.91
CA GLN A 32 -4.85 15.83 -4.62
C GLN A 32 -3.76 15.70 -3.57
N SER A 33 -4.16 15.23 -2.39
CA SER A 33 -3.23 14.97 -1.31
C SER A 33 -2.09 14.09 -1.82
N LEU A 34 -0.88 14.36 -1.34
CA LEU A 34 0.29 13.54 -1.65
C LEU A 34 0.38 12.30 -0.75
N ASP A 35 -0.52 12.15 0.22
CA ASP A 35 -0.49 11.08 1.22
C ASP A 35 -1.17 9.81 0.70
N TYR A 36 -0.37 8.79 0.37
CA TYR A 36 -0.92 7.48 0.01
C TYR A 36 -1.36 6.71 1.25
N GLY A 37 -0.76 6.93 2.41
CA GLY A 37 -1.11 6.27 3.66
C GLY A 37 0.05 5.52 4.29
N GLN A 38 -0.29 4.61 5.19
CA GLN A 38 0.67 3.85 6.00
C GLN A 38 0.29 2.37 6.04
N GLU A 39 1.27 1.51 6.21
CA GLU A 39 1.10 0.06 6.20
C GLU A 39 1.85 -0.58 7.36
N PHE A 40 1.26 -1.62 7.93
CA PHE A 40 1.90 -2.50 8.88
C PHE A 40 1.80 -3.94 8.41
N ASP A 41 2.96 -4.61 8.35
CA ASP A 41 3.08 -5.97 7.87
C ASP A 41 3.62 -6.90 8.96
N LEU A 42 3.08 -8.10 8.98
CA LEU A 42 3.54 -9.23 9.78
C LEU A 42 3.78 -10.44 8.89
N GLY A 43 4.95 -11.06 9.06
CA GLY A 43 5.35 -12.26 8.35
C GLY A 43 5.78 -13.36 9.30
N LEU A 44 5.37 -14.58 8.99
CA LEU A 44 5.72 -15.80 9.68
C LEU A 44 6.29 -16.80 8.67
N SER A 45 7.42 -17.42 8.99
CA SER A 45 7.94 -18.56 8.25
C SER A 45 8.34 -19.69 9.20
N TYR A 46 7.87 -20.89 8.92
CA TYR A 46 8.07 -22.07 9.73
C TYR A 46 8.41 -23.28 8.86
N LYS A 47 9.59 -23.87 9.11
CA LYS A 47 10.01 -25.12 8.49
C LYS A 47 9.25 -26.27 9.18
N ILE A 48 8.31 -26.89 8.48
CA ILE A 48 7.53 -28.03 8.97
C ILE A 48 8.36 -29.31 8.89
N MET A 49 9.06 -29.51 7.75
CA MET A 49 9.96 -30.63 7.49
C MET A 49 11.20 -30.14 6.75
N ASP A 50 12.20 -31.01 6.55
CA ASP A 50 13.45 -30.60 5.92
C ASP A 50 13.30 -30.04 4.50
N ASN A 51 12.25 -30.46 3.82
CA ASN A 51 11.88 -30.06 2.46
C ASN A 51 10.57 -29.27 2.40
N LEU A 52 9.95 -28.92 3.53
CA LEU A 52 8.64 -28.27 3.58
C LEU A 52 8.66 -27.04 4.48
N THR A 53 8.40 -25.87 3.89
CA THR A 53 8.30 -24.60 4.61
C THR A 53 6.92 -23.98 4.42
N TYR A 54 6.29 -23.57 5.53
CA TYR A 54 5.07 -22.78 5.54
C TYR A 54 5.40 -21.31 5.78
N GLN A 55 4.76 -20.43 5.01
CA GLN A 55 4.87 -18.98 5.14
C GLN A 55 3.47 -18.38 5.23
N ALA A 56 3.28 -17.36 6.06
CA ALA A 56 2.05 -16.59 6.15
C ALA A 56 2.39 -15.11 6.32
N HIS A 57 1.66 -14.25 5.62
CA HIS A 57 1.82 -12.81 5.67
C HIS A 57 0.48 -12.13 5.91
N PHE A 58 0.51 -11.06 6.68
CA PHE A 58 -0.64 -10.20 6.96
C PHE A 58 -0.21 -8.75 6.84
N GLY A 59 -0.92 -7.97 6.03
CA GLY A 59 -0.73 -6.53 5.88
C GLY A 59 -2.00 -5.78 6.27
N TYR A 60 -1.87 -4.66 6.98
CA TYR A 60 -2.96 -3.71 7.22
C TYR A 60 -2.56 -2.34 6.70
N PHE A 61 -3.34 -1.83 5.76
CA PHE A 61 -3.10 -0.58 5.07
C PHE A 61 -4.15 0.45 5.48
N TRP A 62 -3.68 1.53 6.11
CA TRP A 62 -4.49 2.71 6.38
C TRP A 62 -4.37 3.65 5.18
N ALA A 63 -5.47 3.77 4.42
CA ALA A 63 -5.49 4.56 3.19
C ALA A 63 -5.41 6.06 3.50
N GLY A 64 -4.47 6.74 2.85
CA GLY A 64 -4.28 8.18 2.98
C GLY A 64 -5.22 9.01 2.09
N ASP A 65 -5.16 10.33 2.26
CA ASP A 65 -6.06 11.27 1.59
C ASP A 65 -5.89 11.33 0.06
N TRP A 66 -4.82 10.75 -0.50
CA TRP A 66 -4.65 10.65 -1.96
C TRP A 66 -5.83 9.92 -2.61
N PHE A 67 -6.37 8.90 -1.94
CA PHE A 67 -7.52 8.11 -2.40
C PHE A 67 -8.85 8.87 -2.33
N LYS A 68 -8.89 10.02 -1.65
CA LYS A 68 -10.07 10.91 -1.61
C LYS A 68 -10.23 11.78 -2.86
N LEU A 69 -9.30 11.69 -3.82
CA LEU A 69 -9.40 12.38 -5.11
C LEU A 69 -9.71 13.90 -5.00
N GLY A 70 -9.21 14.57 -3.96
CA GLY A 70 -9.43 16.00 -3.71
C GLY A 70 -10.76 16.36 -3.03
N SER A 71 -11.55 15.38 -2.58
CA SER A 71 -12.78 15.59 -1.82
C SER A 71 -12.61 15.25 -0.34
N ASN A 72 -12.64 16.26 0.52
CA ASN A 72 -12.57 16.06 1.98
C ASN A 72 -13.76 15.31 2.57
N ASN A 73 -14.85 15.17 1.80
CA ASN A 73 -16.08 14.51 2.24
C ASN A 73 -16.14 13.02 1.86
N LEU A 74 -15.11 12.50 1.17
CA LEU A 74 -15.04 11.07 0.87
C LEU A 74 -14.43 10.31 2.05
N GLU A 75 -15.18 9.35 2.56
CA GLU A 75 -14.66 8.35 3.48
C GLU A 75 -13.99 7.24 2.68
N ILE A 76 -12.70 7.02 2.96
CA ILE A 76 -11.92 5.94 2.35
C ILE A 76 -11.75 4.85 3.40
N SER A 77 -12.03 3.62 2.99
CA SER A 77 -11.85 2.44 3.85
C SER A 77 -10.38 2.01 3.84
N ASN A 78 -9.95 1.51 4.99
CA ASN A 78 -8.68 0.79 5.10
C ASN A 78 -8.82 -0.60 4.45
N SER A 79 -7.69 -1.19 4.07
CA SER A 79 -7.66 -2.54 3.52
C SER A 79 -6.74 -3.43 4.34
N TYR A 80 -7.02 -4.73 4.35
CA TYR A 80 -6.13 -5.73 4.88
C TYR A 80 -5.85 -6.78 3.81
N HIS A 81 -4.66 -7.36 3.85
CA HIS A 81 -4.22 -8.42 2.95
C HIS A 81 -3.71 -9.60 3.79
N PHE A 82 -4.03 -10.81 3.35
CA PHE A 82 -3.53 -12.03 3.94
C PHE A 82 -3.20 -13.02 2.84
N ASP A 83 -2.00 -13.58 2.89
CA ASP A 83 -1.57 -14.66 2.01
C ASP A 83 -0.79 -15.72 2.79
N HIS A 84 -0.76 -16.92 2.23
CA HIS A 84 0.06 -18.00 2.77
C HIS A 84 0.61 -18.86 1.63
N THR A 85 1.80 -19.41 1.86
CA THR A 85 2.53 -20.22 0.88
C THR A 85 3.04 -21.51 1.53
N LEU A 86 2.91 -22.63 0.80
CA LEU A 86 3.65 -23.86 1.06
C LEU A 86 4.77 -23.99 0.02
N GLU A 87 6.00 -24.11 0.49
CA GLU A 87 7.17 -24.32 -0.36
C GLU A 87 7.71 -25.73 -0.13
N LEU A 88 7.75 -26.53 -1.20
CA LEU A 88 8.24 -27.92 -1.22
C LEU A 88 9.46 -28.01 -2.13
N THR A 89 10.56 -28.58 -1.62
CA THR A 89 11.78 -28.84 -2.39
C THR A 89 11.96 -30.35 -2.64
N PHE A 90 12.49 -30.72 -3.81
CA PHE A 90 12.67 -32.11 -4.24
C PHE A 90 14.15 -32.46 -4.46
#